data_AF-A0A822J7P0-F1
#
_entry.id   AF-A0A822J7P0-F1
#
_cell.length_a   1.000
_cell.length_b   1.000
_cell.length_c   1.000
_cell.angle_alpha   90.00
_cell.angle_beta   90.00
_cell.angle_gamma   90.00
#
_symmetry.space_group_name_H-M   'P 1'
#
loop_
_entity.id
_entity.type
_entity.pdbx_description
1 polymer ?
#
loop_
_entity_poly.entity_id
_entity_poly.type
_entity_poly.pdbx_seq_one_letter_code
_entity_poly.pdbx_strand_id
1 'polypeptide(L)'
;MKYIELVDLYEAIGATTKRLEITRYIVDFLKKIPGRVIDKIVYLTQGKLYPDFAGVDMGIAEKTALKALSAATGLSLEKVERELRNKGDIGTAAQSLLKAKKQVTLSEKESYGTGCL
;
A
#
# COMPACT_ATOMS: atom_id res chain seq x y z
N MET A 1 11.87 7.80 6.66
CA MET A 1 11.41 6.40 6.57
C MET A 1 10.72 6.21 5.24
N LYS A 2 11.09 5.18 4.49
CA LYS A 2 10.47 4.84 3.21
C LYS A 2 9.27 3.90 3.43
N TYR A 3 8.25 4.00 2.59
CA TYR A 3 7.06 3.12 2.69
C TYR A 3 7.41 1.64 2.52
N ILE A 4 8.48 1.32 1.76
CA ILE A 4 8.95 -0.06 1.59
C ILE A 4 9.29 -0.74 2.91
N GLU A 5 9.83 0.00 3.89
CA GLU A 5 10.18 -0.56 5.21
C GLU A 5 8.93 -1.04 5.96
N LEU A 6 7.78 -0.38 5.75
CA LEU A 6 6.49 -0.78 6.32
C LEU A 6 5.91 -1.99 5.60
N VAL A 7 6.06 -2.06 4.28
CA VAL A 7 5.66 -3.23 3.48
C VAL A 7 6.46 -4.46 3.91
N ASP A 8 7.77 -4.33 4.10
CA ASP A 8 8.63 -5.42 4.58
C ASP A 8 8.19 -5.92 5.97
N LEU A 9 7.78 -5.02 6.87
CA LEU A 9 7.19 -5.41 8.15
C LEU A 9 5.91 -6.22 7.95
N TYR A 10 4.99 -5.76 7.09
CA TYR A 10 3.71 -6.43 6.83
C TYR A 10 3.89 -7.80 6.19
N GLU A 11 4.86 -7.95 5.29
CA GLU A 11 5.23 -9.26 4.74
C GLU A 11 5.82 -10.18 5.83
N ALA A 12 6.70 -9.66 6.69
CA ALA A 12 7.32 -10.45 7.77
C ALA A 12 6.30 -10.93 8.82
N ILE A 13 5.34 -10.08 9.23
CA ILE A 13 4.27 -10.48 10.15
C ILE A 13 3.26 -11.40 9.47
N GLY A 14 2.99 -11.22 8.17
CA GLY A 14 2.09 -12.08 7.40
C GLY A 14 2.65 -13.48 7.15
N ALA A 15 3.98 -13.61 7.14
CA ALA A 15 4.68 -14.89 6.94
C ALA A 15 4.80 -15.74 8.23
N THR A 16 4.47 -15.21 9.41
CA THR A 16 4.54 -15.94 10.68
C THR A 16 3.21 -15.89 11.43
N THR A 17 2.84 -17.00 12.08
CA THR A 17 1.66 -17.07 12.96
C THR A 17 2.04 -17.00 14.44
N LYS A 18 3.34 -16.95 14.75
CA LYS A 18 3.85 -16.95 16.12
C LYS A 18 3.73 -15.56 16.73
N ARG A 19 2.83 -15.44 17.71
CA ARG A 19 2.55 -14.17 18.41
C ARG A 19 3.81 -13.45 18.91
N LEU A 20 4.78 -14.17 19.48
CA LEU A 20 6.02 -13.57 19.99
C LEU A 20 6.93 -13.00 18.90
N GLU A 21 6.99 -13.65 17.73
CA GLU A 21 7.75 -13.14 16.60
C GLU A 21 7.09 -11.89 16.01
N ILE A 22 5.76 -11.89 15.88
CA ILE A 22 4.98 -10.72 15.46
C ILE A 22 5.26 -9.53 16.39
N THR A 23 5.14 -9.74 17.71
CA THR A 23 5.44 -8.69 18.69
C THR A 23 6.87 -8.17 18.55
N ARG A 24 7.85 -9.07 18.37
CA ARG A 24 9.24 -8.67 18.18
C ARG A 24 9.43 -7.81 16.94
N TYR A 25 8.87 -8.21 15.80
CA TYR A 25 8.96 -7.44 14.55
C TYR A 25 8.37 -6.04 14.70
N ILE A 26 7.20 -5.92 15.33
CA ILE A 26 6.55 -4.63 15.57
C ILE A 26 7.40 -3.76 16.50
N VAL A 27 7.90 -4.31 17.61
CA VAL A 27 8.72 -3.55 18.58
C VAL A 27 10.02 -3.07 17.95
N ASP A 28 10.71 -3.93 17.22
CA ASP A 28 11.98 -3.59 16.56
C ASP A 28 11.79 -2.54 15.46
N PHE A 29 10.63 -2.55 14.82
CA PHE A 29 10.26 -1.53 13.84
C PHE A 29 9.92 -0.19 14.49
N LEU A 30 9.10 -0.17 15.54
CA LEU A 30 8.73 1.05 16.25
C LEU A 30 9.94 1.80 16.83
N LYS A 31 10.98 1.07 17.26
CA LYS A 31 12.24 1.68 17.74
C LYS A 31 13.01 2.44 16.64
N LYS A 32 12.83 2.08 15.36
CA LYS A 32 13.52 2.69 14.22
C LYS A 32 12.78 3.92 13.67
N ILE A 33 11.52 4.11 14.06
CA ILE A 33 10.68 5.18 13.54
C ILE A 33 10.97 6.49 14.27
N PRO A 34 11.17 7.61 13.54
CA PRO A 34 11.27 8.91 14.18
C PRO A 34 9.91 9.31 14.80
N GLY A 35 9.92 9.84 16.03
CA GLY A 35 8.70 10.09 16.82
C GLY A 35 7.59 10.90 16.13
N ARG A 36 7.91 11.69 15.10
CA ARG A 36 6.96 12.50 14.32
C ARG A 36 6.05 11.71 13.36
N VAL A 37 6.33 10.43 13.11
CA VAL A 37 5.55 9.59 12.17
C VAL A 37 4.89 8.39 12.84
N ILE A 38 5.11 8.22 14.15
CA ILE A 38 4.58 7.10 14.93
C ILE A 38 3.05 7.09 14.93
N ASP A 39 2.43 8.26 15.08
CA ASP A 39 0.98 8.44 15.05
C ASP A 39 0.34 7.83 13.80
N LYS A 40 0.87 8.16 12.62
CA LYS A 40 0.36 7.68 11.33
C LYS A 40 0.58 6.17 11.16
N ILE A 41 1.72 5.66 11.64
CA ILE A 41 2.07 4.25 11.49
C ILE A 41 1.21 3.37 12.39
N VAL A 42 0.92 3.82 13.61
CA VAL A 42 0.03 3.09 14.52
C VAL A 42 -1.36 2.92 13.90
N TYR A 43 -1.94 3.98 13.32
CA TYR A 43 -3.21 3.87 12.61
C TYR A 43 -3.11 2.95 11.39
N LEU A 44 -2.08 3.11 10.56
CA LEU A 44 -1.85 2.28 9.38
C LEU A 44 -1.78 0.78 9.73
N THR A 45 -1.13 0.44 10.85
CA THR A 45 -0.99 -0.95 11.32
C THR A 45 -2.34 -1.55 11.75
N GLN A 46 -3.29 -0.71 12.15
CA GLN A 46 -4.67 -1.10 12.46
C GLN A 46 -5.57 -1.12 11.22
N GLY A 47 -5.03 -0.86 10.03
CA GLY A 47 -5.80 -0.74 8.79
C GLY A 47 -6.59 0.58 8.70
N LYS A 48 -6.24 1.59 9.50
CA LYS A 48 -6.91 2.89 9.54
C LYS A 48 -5.95 3.98 9.06
N LEU A 49 -6.43 4.96 8.29
CA LEU A 49 -5.60 6.15 8.01
C LEU A 49 -5.79 7.25 9.07
N TYR A 50 -6.92 7.21 9.77
CA TYR A 50 -7.30 8.21 10.77
C TYR A 50 -8.07 7.56 11.91
N PRO A 51 -8.08 8.16 13.11
CA PRO A 51 -8.92 7.70 14.19
C PRO A 51 -10.41 7.78 13.85
N ASP A 52 -11.22 6.87 14.41
CA ASP A 52 -12.65 6.75 14.11
C ASP A 52 -13.46 8.02 14.40
N PHE A 53 -12.98 8.88 15.31
CA PHE A 53 -13.61 10.17 15.64
C PHE A 53 -13.30 11.29 14.64
N ALA A 54 -12.39 11.08 13.68
CA ALA A 54 -12.02 12.09 12.69
C ALA A 54 -13.08 12.28 11.58
N GLY A 55 -14.10 11.41 11.50
CA GLY A 55 -15.19 11.54 10.53
C GLY A 55 -14.75 11.43 9.06
N VAL A 56 -13.53 10.94 8.80
CA VAL A 56 -13.02 10.73 7.44
C VAL A 56 -13.41 9.33 6.99
N ASP A 57 -14.58 9.20 6.38
CA ASP A 57 -14.93 8.00 5.64
C ASP A 57 -14.06 7.93 4.38
N MET A 58 -13.16 6.95 4.31
CA MET A 58 -12.52 6.58 3.05
C MET A 58 -13.57 5.93 2.14
N GLY A 59 -14.43 6.74 1.54
CA GLY A 59 -15.43 6.36 0.56
C GLY A 59 -14.83 5.96 -0.80
N ILE A 60 -13.71 5.23 -0.79
CA ILE A 60 -13.16 4.65 -2.01
C ILE A 60 -14.04 3.46 -2.38
N ALA A 61 -15.04 3.73 -3.23
CA ALA A 61 -15.74 2.66 -3.91
C ALA A 61 -14.73 1.82 -4.71
N GLU A 62 -14.87 0.49 -4.67
CA GLU A 62 -14.02 -0.46 -5.39
C GLU A 62 -13.83 -0.08 -6.87
N LYS A 63 -14.89 0.46 -7.51
CA LYS A 63 -14.85 1.00 -8.87
C LYS A 63 -13.88 2.17 -9.06
N THR A 64 -13.74 3.04 -8.06
CA THR A 64 -12.78 4.16 -8.09
C THR A 64 -11.35 3.64 -7.98
N ALA A 65 -11.11 2.64 -7.13
CA ALA A 65 -9.81 1.97 -7.04
C ALA A 65 -9.43 1.27 -8.36
N LEU A 66 -10.38 0.58 -9.00
CA LEU A 66 -10.18 -0.05 -10.32
C LEU A 66 -9.87 0.96 -11.42
N LYS A 67 -10.55 2.11 -11.42
CA LYS A 67 -10.25 3.21 -12.36
C LYS A 67 -8.85 3.78 -12.13
N ALA A 68 -8.45 3.97 -10.86
CA ALA A 68 -7.10 4.42 -10.52
C ALA A 68 -6.03 3.39 -10.95
N LEU A 69 -6.29 2.09 -10.76
CA LEU A 69 -5.41 1.02 -11.22
C LEU A 69 -5.31 0.98 -12.76
N SER A 70 -6.44 1.11 -13.46
CA SER A 70 -6.47 1.23 -14.91
C SER A 70 -5.64 2.42 -15.40
N ALA A 71 -5.77 3.59 -14.78
CA ALA A 71 -4.96 4.77 -15.08
C ALA A 71 -3.46 4.56 -14.77
N ALA A 72 -3.11 3.96 -13.64
CA ALA A 72 -1.72 3.73 -13.22
C ALA A 72 -1.01 2.66 -14.07
N THR A 73 -1.75 1.62 -14.49
CA THR A 73 -1.22 0.49 -15.28
C THR A 73 -1.28 0.75 -16.78
N GLY A 74 -2.15 1.66 -17.23
CA GLY A 74 -2.44 1.88 -18.66
C GLY A 74 -3.27 0.76 -19.30
N LEU A 75 -3.80 -0.17 -18.50
CA LEU A 75 -4.60 -1.30 -18.96
C LEU A 75 -6.08 -0.93 -18.96
N SER A 76 -6.86 -1.54 -19.87
CA SER A 76 -8.30 -1.37 -19.91
C SER A 76 -8.95 -1.86 -18.60
N LEU A 77 -10.04 -1.21 -18.22
CA LEU A 77 -10.77 -1.53 -16.98
C LEU A 77 -11.17 -3.02 -16.93
N GLU A 78 -11.56 -3.58 -18.08
CA GLU A 78 -11.93 -5.00 -18.23
C GLU A 78 -10.78 -5.95 -17.88
N LYS A 79 -9.53 -5.64 -18.28
CA LYS A 79 -8.36 -6.44 -17.92
C LYS A 79 -8.08 -6.36 -16.42
N VAL A 80 -8.22 -5.18 -15.82
CA VAL A 80 -8.03 -4.97 -14.38
C VAL A 80 -9.09 -5.74 -13.59
N GLU A 81 -10.36 -5.67 -14.00
CA GLU A 81 -11.46 -6.42 -13.39
C GLU A 81 -11.29 -7.94 -13.52
N ARG A 82 -10.77 -8.41 -14.66
CA ARG A 82 -10.49 -9.83 -14.85
C ARG A 82 -9.39 -10.30 -13.90
N GLU A 83 -8.31 -9.52 -13.75
CA GLU A 83 -7.26 -9.84 -12.76
C GLU A 83 -7.78 -9.79 -11.33
N LEU A 84 -8.65 -8.84 -10.99
CA LEU A 84 -9.33 -8.81 -9.70
C LEU A 84 -10.13 -10.11 -9.45
N ARG A 85 -10.94 -10.54 -10.42
CA ARG A 85 -11.70 -11.80 -10.32
C ARG A 85 -10.79 -13.03 -10.20
N ASN A 86 -9.65 -13.03 -10.90
CA ASN A 86 -8.70 -14.14 -10.87
C ASN A 86 -7.93 -14.22 -9.54
N LYS A 87 -7.60 -13.08 -8.93
CA LYS A 87 -6.81 -13.01 -7.68
C LYS A 87 -7.66 -12.95 -6.42
N GLY A 88 -8.94 -12.58 -6.53
CA GLY A 88 -9.88 -12.50 -5.42
C GLY A 88 -9.68 -11.32 -4.47
N ASP A 89 -8.60 -10.55 -4.64
CA ASP A 89 -8.24 -9.39 -3.83
C ASP A 89 -7.63 -8.29 -4.69
N ILE A 90 -8.01 -7.04 -4.39
CA ILE A 90 -7.58 -5.87 -5.14
C ILE A 90 -6.10 -5.54 -4.93
N GLY A 91 -5.56 -5.81 -3.74
CA GLY A 91 -4.14 -5.60 -3.44
C GLY A 91 -3.25 -6.54 -4.24
N THR A 92 -3.60 -7.82 -4.26
CA THR A 92 -2.86 -8.85 -5.00
C THR A 92 -2.97 -8.66 -6.52
N ALA A 93 -4.16 -8.29 -7.01
CA ALA A 93 -4.37 -7.92 -8.40
C ALA A 93 -3.54 -6.69 -8.79
N ALA A 94 -3.56 -5.63 -7.98
CA ALA A 94 -2.75 -4.43 -8.18
C ALA A 94 -1.25 -4.75 -8.23
N GLN A 95 -0.75 -5.55 -7.29
CA GLN A 95 0.65 -5.97 -7.24
C GLN A 95 1.06 -6.71 -8.53
N SER A 96 0.21 -7.64 -9.00
CA SER A 96 0.43 -8.40 -10.24
C SER A 96 0.49 -7.47 -11.46
N LEU A 97 -0.50 -6.58 -11.61
CA LEU A 97 -0.61 -5.66 -12.73
C LEU A 97 0.55 -4.65 -12.77
N LEU A 98 0.96 -4.13 -11.61
CA LEU A 98 2.09 -3.19 -11.51
C LEU A 98 3.44 -3.87 -11.75
N LYS A 99 3.60 -5.14 -11.33
CA LYS A 99 4.81 -5.93 -11.61
C LYS A 99 4.96 -6.20 -13.11
N ALA A 100 3.86 -6.50 -13.81
CA ALA A 100 3.87 -6.68 -15.26
C ALA A 100 4.29 -5.41 -16.02
N LYS A 101 3.89 -4.22 -15.55
CA LYS A 101 4.32 -2.93 -16.12
C LYS A 101 5.82 -2.66 -15.91
N LYS A 102 6.38 -3.06 -14.76
CA LYS A 102 7.79 -2.82 -14.41
C LYS A 102 8.77 -3.40 -15.43
N GLN A 103 8.36 -4.42 -16.20
CA GLN A 103 9.17 -5.04 -17.24
C GLN A 103 9.17 -4.28 -18.59
N VAL A 104 8.29 -3.29 -18.78
CA VAL A 104 8.14 -2.58 -20.09
C VAL A 104 8.65 -1.13 -20.05
N THR A 105 8.88 -0.53 -18.88
CA THR A 105 9.41 0.86 -18.84
C THR A 105 10.15 1.15 -17.54
N LEU A 106 11.41 0.72 -17.45
CA LEU A 106 12.34 1.27 -16.47
C LEU A 106 13.16 2.38 -17.18
N SER A 107 12.60 3.57 -17.26
CA SER A 107 13.36 4.80 -17.38
C SER A 107 13.03 5.62 -16.14
N GLU A 108 13.98 5.67 -15.21
CA GLU A 108 13.91 6.48 -14.01
C GLU A 108 13.74 7.95 -14.40
N LYS A 109 12.55 8.48 -14.15
CA LYS A 109 12.37 9.91 -13.90
C LYS A 109 11.49 10.05 -12.66
N GLU A 110 12.14 10.08 -11.50
CA GLU A 110 11.61 10.82 -10.36
C GLU A 110 11.43 12.27 -10.81
N SER A 111 10.21 12.78 -10.72
CA SER A 111 9.93 14.21 -10.82
C SER A 111 9.09 14.59 -9.61
N TYR A 112 9.79 14.92 -8.51
CA TYR A 112 9.23 15.79 -7.49
C TYR A 112 9.06 17.16 -8.13
N GLY A 113 7.85 17.47 -8.57
CA GLY A 113 7.54 18.73 -9.20
C GLY A 113 6.17 19.22 -8.77
N THR A 114 6.13 20.04 -7.72
CA THR A 114 5.42 21.32 -7.80
C THR A 114 5.90 22.25 -6.69
N GLY A 115 6.96 22.99 -7.01
CA GLY A 115 6.96 24.41 -6.68
C GLY A 115 5.93 25.06 -7.58
N CYS A 116 4.88 25.59 -6.97
CA CYS A 116 3.98 26.58 -7.57
C CYS A 116 3.55 27.49 -6.42
N LEU A 117 4.36 28.52 -6.19
CA LEU A 117 4.02 29.92 -5.91
C LEU A 117 5.33 30.71 -5.81
#